data_AF-A0A1F4UFB1-F1
#
_entry.id   AF-A0A1F4UFB1-F1
#
_cell.length_a   1.000
_cell.length_b   1.000
_cell.length_c   1.000
_cell.angle_alpha   90.00
_cell.angle_beta   90.00
_cell.angle_gamma   90.00
#
_symmetry.space_group_name_H-M   'P 1'
#
loop_
_entity.id
_entity.type
_entity.pdbx_description
1 polymer ?
#
loop_
_entity_poly.entity_id
_entity_poly.type
_entity_poly.pdbx_seq_one_letter_code
_entity_poly.pdbx_strand_id
1 'polypeptide(L)'
;MYKRNSVKKLGRKKSHRESLVRNLLRSAMLNGKVKTSSVKAKVLKGQLTSVFNKVRKSKEGDVRLIRDLMVTFGNMDLVKKVIEIAKKDTTKVTIKKIGFRAGDNTEVSLVEITGFKGKAKSKKGSKIEKKEEEEVVEVKQEEEKKKGILNLGRKNISKGITPLKKERARSRSGL
;
A
#
# COMPACT_ATOMS: atom_id res chain seq x y z
N MET A 1 24.18 -24.71 0.25
CA MET A 1 22.80 -24.48 0.73
C MET A 1 22.79 -24.60 2.26
N TYR A 2 22.37 -23.59 3.02
CA TYR A 2 22.37 -23.67 4.49
C TYR A 2 21.35 -24.72 4.97
N LYS A 3 21.85 -25.87 5.44
CA LYS A 3 21.04 -27.00 5.93
C LYS A 3 20.24 -26.52 7.15
N ARG A 4 18.92 -26.79 7.18
CA ARG A 4 17.95 -26.45 8.25
C ARG A 4 17.44 -25.00 8.35
N ASN A 5 17.79 -24.09 7.42
CA ASN A 5 17.28 -22.72 7.49
C ASN A 5 16.01 -22.54 6.61
N SER A 6 14.81 -22.69 7.19
CA SER A 6 13.50 -22.66 6.50
C SER A 6 12.95 -21.25 6.26
N VAL A 7 13.81 -20.30 5.91
CA VAL A 7 13.39 -18.91 5.66
C VAL A 7 12.62 -18.80 4.34
N LYS A 8 11.37 -18.37 4.41
CA LYS A 8 10.54 -18.07 3.23
C LYS A 8 11.10 -16.86 2.49
N LYS A 9 11.70 -17.08 1.32
CA LYS A 9 12.37 -16.03 0.53
C LYS A 9 11.42 -15.03 -0.16
N LEU A 10 10.14 -15.38 -0.37
CA LEU A 10 9.12 -14.53 -1.00
C LEU A 10 9.51 -13.95 -2.37
N GLY A 11 10.42 -14.62 -3.09
CA GLY A 11 10.96 -14.16 -4.37
C GLY A 11 11.74 -12.84 -4.30
N ARG A 12 12.31 -12.47 -3.14
CA ARG A 12 12.99 -11.19 -2.94
C ARG A 12 14.35 -11.36 -2.26
N LYS A 13 15.28 -10.44 -2.56
CA LYS A 13 16.54 -10.24 -1.81
C LYS A 13 16.23 -9.89 -0.34
N LYS A 14 17.20 -10.09 0.56
CA LYS A 14 17.01 -9.97 2.02
C LYS A 14 16.46 -8.59 2.44
N SER A 15 17.09 -7.51 1.98
CA SER A 15 16.70 -6.13 2.33
C SER A 15 15.25 -5.80 1.95
N HIS A 16 14.85 -6.11 0.72
CA HIS A 16 13.48 -5.88 0.25
C HIS A 16 12.49 -6.81 0.99
N ARG A 17 12.87 -8.07 1.26
CA ARG A 17 12.01 -8.98 2.03
C ARG A 17 11.74 -8.44 3.44
N GLU A 18 12.75 -7.96 4.14
CA GLU A 18 12.60 -7.37 5.48
C GLU A 18 11.71 -6.13 5.44
N SER A 19 11.92 -5.25 4.45
CA SER A 19 11.09 -4.05 4.26
C SER A 19 9.64 -4.39 3.95
N LEU A 20 9.39 -5.40 3.11
CA LEU A 20 8.05 -5.89 2.81
C LEU A 20 7.34 -6.39 4.08
N VAL A 21 8.03 -7.17 4.91
CA VAL A 21 7.46 -7.68 6.17
C VAL A 21 7.14 -6.53 7.13
N ARG A 22 8.04 -5.56 7.29
CA ARG A 22 7.80 -4.36 8.12
C ARG A 22 6.58 -3.57 7.64
N ASN A 23 6.44 -3.40 6.33
CA ASN A 23 5.29 -2.69 5.75
C ASN A 23 3.96 -3.44 5.95
N LEU A 24 3.98 -4.77 5.88
CA LEU A 24 2.81 -5.58 6.19
C LEU A 24 2.43 -5.53 7.67
N LEU A 25 3.42 -5.56 8.57
CA LEU A 25 3.20 -5.38 10.01
C LEU A 25 2.58 -4.02 10.32
N ARG A 26 3.11 -2.93 9.78
CA ARG A 26 2.54 -1.58 9.93
C ARG A 26 1.11 -1.51 9.41
N SER A 27 0.88 -2.03 8.20
CA SER A 27 -0.46 -2.06 7.60
C SER A 27 -1.47 -2.84 8.44
N ALA A 28 -1.04 -3.95 9.05
CA ALA A 28 -1.86 -4.76 9.94
C ALA A 28 -2.19 -4.03 11.23
N MET A 29 -1.22 -3.35 11.85
CA MET A 29 -1.45 -2.58 13.08
C MET A 29 -2.20 -1.27 12.86
N LEU A 30 -2.22 -0.73 11.64
CA LEU A 30 -3.03 0.43 11.28
C LEU A 30 -4.50 0.07 11.08
N ASN A 31 -4.77 -0.98 10.30
CA ASN A 31 -6.12 -1.31 9.86
C ASN A 31 -6.78 -2.46 10.64
N GLY A 32 -6.01 -3.23 11.41
CA GLY A 32 -6.46 -4.46 12.10
C GLY A 32 -6.63 -5.68 11.19
N LYS A 33 -6.66 -5.48 9.87
CA LYS A 33 -6.79 -6.53 8.86
C LYS A 33 -6.01 -6.21 7.59
N VAL A 34 -5.49 -7.26 6.94
CA VAL A 34 -4.67 -7.14 5.71
C VAL A 34 -4.99 -8.29 4.75
N LYS A 35 -5.35 -7.96 3.51
CA LYS A 35 -5.60 -8.92 2.42
C LYS A 35 -4.34 -9.07 1.56
N THR A 36 -3.74 -10.25 1.53
CA THR A 36 -2.49 -10.53 0.77
C THR A 36 -2.46 -11.96 0.24
N SER A 37 -1.42 -12.35 -0.50
CA SER A 37 -1.27 -13.74 -0.93
C SER A 37 -1.04 -14.68 0.26
N SER A 38 -1.54 -15.91 0.17
CA SER A 38 -1.49 -16.95 1.21
C SER A 38 -0.09 -17.16 1.79
N VAL A 39 0.94 -17.15 0.93
CA VAL A 39 2.34 -17.28 1.36
C VAL A 39 2.80 -16.09 2.22
N LYS A 40 2.47 -14.86 1.81
CA LYS A 40 2.80 -13.63 2.58
C LYS A 40 2.01 -13.57 3.88
N ALA A 41 0.73 -13.96 3.86
CA ALA A 41 -0.13 -14.02 5.04
C ALA A 41 0.43 -14.97 6.10
N LYS A 42 0.92 -16.16 5.72
CA LYS A 42 1.57 -17.11 6.64
C LYS A 42 2.82 -16.53 7.30
N VAL A 43 3.64 -15.78 6.55
CA VAL A 43 4.82 -15.09 7.11
C VAL A 43 4.38 -13.98 8.07
N LEU A 44 3.40 -13.17 7.66
CA LEU A 44 2.88 -12.08 8.48
C LEU A 44 2.32 -12.57 9.82
N LYS A 45 1.55 -13.67 9.82
CA LYS A 45 1.05 -14.28 11.05
C LYS A 45 2.19 -14.65 12.01
N GLY A 46 3.20 -15.38 11.53
CA GLY A 46 4.34 -15.76 12.37
C GLY A 46 5.08 -14.56 12.96
N GLN A 47 5.26 -13.50 12.16
CA GLN A 47 5.90 -12.27 12.61
C GLN A 47 5.06 -11.50 13.63
N LEU A 48 3.75 -11.33 13.41
CA LEU A 48 2.84 -10.70 14.38
C LEU A 48 2.80 -11.47 15.70
N THR A 49 2.67 -12.80 15.65
CA THR A 49 2.69 -13.65 16.86
C THR A 49 4.01 -13.48 17.61
N SER A 50 5.15 -13.45 16.91
CA SER A 50 6.46 -13.25 17.53
C SER A 50 6.56 -11.88 18.21
N VAL A 51 6.08 -10.81 17.56
CA VAL A 51 6.04 -9.46 18.14
C VAL A 51 5.17 -9.43 19.39
N PHE A 52 3.94 -9.96 19.33
CA PHE A 52 3.04 -9.98 20.48
C PHE A 52 3.61 -10.81 21.64
N ASN A 53 4.25 -11.95 21.36
CA ASN A 53 4.90 -12.77 22.38
C ASN A 53 6.08 -12.04 23.04
N LYS A 54 6.87 -11.28 22.29
CA LYS A 54 7.96 -10.46 22.87
C LYS A 54 7.41 -9.42 23.84
N VAL A 55 6.32 -8.75 23.47
CA VAL A 55 5.67 -7.76 24.34
C VAL A 55 5.13 -8.43 25.62
N ARG A 56 4.44 -9.57 25.50
CA ARG A 56 3.88 -10.29 26.66
C ARG A 56 4.95 -10.78 27.64
N LYS A 57 6.14 -11.13 27.15
CA LYS A 57 7.26 -11.58 28.00
C LYS A 57 8.06 -10.44 28.63
N SER A 58 7.92 -9.21 28.10
CA SER A 58 8.66 -8.07 28.60
C SER A 58 8.06 -7.52 29.88
N LYS A 59 8.90 -6.86 30.69
CA LYS A 59 8.44 -6.07 31.83
C LYS A 59 7.79 -4.78 31.34
N GLU A 60 6.92 -4.21 32.16
CA GLU A 60 6.34 -2.91 31.86
C GLU A 60 7.44 -1.84 31.78
N GLY A 61 7.41 -1.02 30.72
CA GLY A 61 8.40 0.04 30.51
C GLY A 61 9.76 -0.41 29.97
N ASP A 62 9.91 -1.64 29.45
CA ASP A 62 11.18 -2.10 28.87
C ASP A 62 11.60 -1.24 27.65
N VAL A 63 12.64 -0.43 27.84
CA VAL A 63 13.18 0.48 26.83
C VAL A 63 13.78 -0.28 25.65
N ARG A 64 14.35 -1.48 25.88
CA ARG A 64 14.93 -2.29 24.80
C ARG A 64 13.85 -2.77 23.85
N LEU A 65 12.73 -3.25 24.39
CA LEU A 65 11.57 -3.63 23.58
C LEU A 65 11.05 -2.44 22.77
N ILE A 66 10.91 -1.27 23.40
CA ILE A 66 10.41 -0.07 22.71
C ILE A 66 11.32 0.31 21.54
N ARG A 67 12.65 0.25 21.70
CA ARG A 67 13.61 0.48 20.60
C ARG A 67 13.43 -0.52 19.46
N ASP A 68 13.32 -1.81 19.76
CA ASP A 68 13.10 -2.85 18.74
C ASP A 68 11.78 -2.64 17.97
N LEU A 69 10.71 -2.27 18.68
CA LEU A 69 9.42 -1.94 18.08
C LEU A 69 9.50 -0.67 17.25
N MET A 70 10.27 0.33 17.67
CA MET A 70 10.46 1.57 16.91
C MET A 70 11.19 1.32 15.59
N VAL A 71 12.19 0.43 15.55
CA VAL A 71 12.87 0.02 14.30
C VAL A 71 11.90 -0.63 13.31
N THR A 72 10.94 -1.42 13.81
CA THR A 72 9.98 -2.13 12.96
C THR A 72 8.81 -1.24 12.52
N PHE A 73 8.18 -0.49 13.43
CA PHE A 73 6.97 0.29 13.17
C PHE A 73 7.23 1.75 12.79
N GLY A 74 8.33 2.34 13.24
CA GLY A 74 8.77 3.71 12.90
C GLY A 74 7.96 4.85 13.54
N ASN A 75 6.83 4.58 14.18
CA ASN A 75 5.98 5.59 14.81
C ASN A 75 5.61 5.17 16.24
N MET A 76 5.82 6.08 17.19
CA MET A 76 5.56 5.86 18.61
C MET A 76 4.09 5.57 18.94
N ASP A 77 3.14 6.19 18.23
CA ASP A 77 1.70 5.93 18.41
C ASP A 77 1.32 4.51 17.98
N LEU A 78 1.97 4.00 16.94
CA LEU A 78 1.78 2.60 16.53
C LEU A 78 2.38 1.65 17.55
N VAL A 79 3.55 1.97 18.10
CA VAL A 79 4.19 1.16 19.15
C VAL A 79 3.31 1.09 20.40
N LYS A 80 2.75 2.22 20.86
CA LYS A 80 1.80 2.24 21.99
C LYS A 80 0.60 1.33 21.74
N LYS A 81 -0.03 1.43 20.56
CA LYS A 81 -1.13 0.54 20.17
C LYS A 81 -0.72 -0.93 20.15
N VAL A 82 0.47 -1.26 19.63
CA VAL A 82 0.99 -2.64 19.63
C VAL A 82 1.07 -3.17 21.06
N ILE A 83 1.58 -2.36 22.00
CA ILE A 83 1.70 -2.75 23.40
C ILE A 83 0.33 -2.96 24.03
N GLU A 84 -0.60 -2.02 23.83
CA GLU A 84 -1.98 -2.12 24.33
C GLU A 84 -2.71 -3.36 23.82
N ILE A 85 -2.54 -3.68 22.54
CA ILE A 85 -3.17 -4.86 21.92
C ILE A 85 -2.51 -6.14 22.40
N ALA A 86 -1.17 -6.18 22.51
CA ALA A 86 -0.45 -7.37 22.91
C ALA A 86 -0.69 -7.76 24.38
N LYS A 87 -0.91 -6.79 25.27
CA LYS A 87 -1.24 -7.01 26.69
C LYS A 87 -2.59 -7.71 26.89
N LYS A 88 -3.52 -7.64 25.91
CA LYS A 88 -4.78 -8.37 25.99
C LYS A 88 -4.55 -9.85 25.70
N ASP A 89 -4.94 -10.72 26.63
CA ASP A 89 -4.81 -12.17 26.47
C ASP A 89 -5.65 -12.73 25.31
N THR A 90 -6.75 -12.05 24.99
CA THR A 90 -7.67 -12.40 23.91
C THR A 90 -7.12 -12.12 22.51
N THR A 91 -5.98 -11.43 22.39
CA THR A 91 -5.39 -11.08 21.09
C THR A 91 -4.87 -12.33 20.38
N LYS A 92 -5.48 -12.65 19.24
CA LYS A 92 -5.11 -13.75 18.35
C LYS A 92 -5.03 -13.26 16.90
N VAL A 93 -4.06 -13.77 16.16
CA VAL A 93 -3.89 -13.50 14.72
C VAL A 93 -4.44 -14.68 13.94
N THR A 94 -5.50 -14.44 13.16
CA THR A 94 -6.15 -15.46 12.34
C THR A 94 -5.87 -15.22 10.86
N ILE A 95 -5.88 -16.30 10.09
CA ILE A 95 -5.81 -16.25 8.63
C ILE A 95 -7.09 -16.89 8.10
N LYS A 96 -7.82 -16.18 7.25
CA LYS A 96 -8.98 -16.68 6.51
C LYS A 96 -8.64 -16.69 5.03
N LYS A 97 -8.87 -17.81 4.35
CA LYS A 97 -8.75 -17.87 2.89
C LYS A 97 -10.00 -17.24 2.28
N ILE A 98 -9.82 -16.36 1.29
CA ILE A 98 -10.94 -15.63 0.67
C ILE A 98 -11.24 -16.19 -0.72
N GLY A 99 -10.20 -16.57 -1.47
CA GLY A 99 -10.32 -17.03 -2.85
C GLY A 99 -9.05 -16.73 -3.64
N PHE A 100 -9.18 -16.62 -4.95
CA PHE A 100 -8.06 -16.38 -5.86
C PHE A 100 -8.11 -14.98 -6.47
N ARG A 101 -6.94 -14.41 -6.77
CA ARG A 101 -6.84 -13.12 -7.44
C ARG A 101 -7.03 -13.30 -8.95
N ALA A 102 -7.82 -12.42 -9.57
CA ALA A 102 -7.98 -12.39 -11.03
C ALA A 102 -6.65 -12.08 -11.73
N GLY A 103 -6.41 -12.73 -12.86
CA GLY A 103 -5.20 -12.57 -13.69
C GLY A 103 -4.09 -13.56 -13.36
N ASP A 104 -3.58 -13.55 -12.12
CA ASP A 104 -2.46 -14.43 -11.69
C ASP A 104 -2.90 -15.70 -10.94
N ASN A 105 -4.21 -15.88 -10.75
CA ASN A 105 -4.86 -16.95 -9.99
C ASN A 105 -4.19 -17.27 -8.64
N THR A 106 -3.56 -16.27 -8.01
CA THR A 106 -2.83 -16.50 -6.75
C THR A 106 -3.81 -16.58 -5.59
N GLU A 107 -3.67 -17.59 -4.72
CA GLU A 107 -4.49 -17.73 -3.50
C GLU A 107 -4.31 -16.51 -2.57
N VAL A 108 -5.42 -15.86 -2.23
CA VAL A 108 -5.49 -14.68 -1.37
C VAL A 108 -6.08 -15.05 -0.01
N SER A 109 -5.50 -14.50 1.04
CA SER A 109 -5.95 -14.67 2.42
C SER A 109 -6.04 -13.33 3.14
N LEU A 110 -7.03 -13.22 4.03
CA LEU A 110 -7.20 -12.13 4.98
C LEU A 110 -6.49 -12.51 6.28
N VAL A 111 -5.62 -11.62 6.77
CA VAL A 111 -5.05 -11.70 8.11
C VAL A 111 -5.82 -10.74 9.00
N GLU A 112 -6.35 -11.23 10.13
CA GLU A 112 -7.13 -10.42 11.09
C GLU A 112 -6.51 -10.51 12.49
N ILE A 113 -6.54 -9.40 13.21
CA ILE A 113 -6.12 -9.32 14.62
C ILE A 113 -7.39 -9.21 15.49
N THR A 114 -7.59 -10.19 16.36
CA THR A 114 -8.74 -10.23 17.27
C THR A 114 -8.64 -9.11 18.30
N GLY A 115 -9.75 -8.44 18.60
CA GLY A 115 -9.79 -7.34 19.58
C GLY A 115 -9.29 -5.99 19.05
N PHE A 116 -9.03 -5.89 17.75
CA PHE A 116 -8.66 -4.62 17.11
C PHE A 116 -9.93 -3.77 16.85
N LYS A 117 -10.15 -2.75 17.69
CA LYS A 117 -11.12 -1.68 17.41
C LYS A 117 -10.49 -0.72 16.41
N GLY A 118 -10.52 -1.08 15.13
CA GLY A 118 -10.03 -0.18 14.09
C GLY A 118 -10.85 1.10 14.08
N LYS A 119 -10.19 2.25 13.91
CA LYS A 119 -10.90 3.45 13.47
C LYS A 119 -11.50 3.10 12.11
N ALA A 120 -12.83 2.92 12.06
CA ALA A 120 -13.53 2.76 10.79
C ALA A 120 -13.06 3.91 9.91
N LYS A 121 -12.47 3.60 8.74
CA LYS A 121 -12.11 4.66 7.79
C LYS A 121 -13.39 5.43 7.52
N SER A 122 -13.45 6.66 8.01
CA SER A 122 -14.48 7.59 7.63
C SER A 122 -14.50 7.64 6.11
N LYS A 123 -15.71 7.65 5.53
CA LYS A 123 -16.02 7.66 4.09
C LYS A 123 -15.47 8.92 3.39
N LYS A 124 -14.16 9.17 3.44
CA LYS A 124 -13.50 10.30 2.77
C LYS A 124 -13.13 9.98 1.33
N GLY A 125 -13.04 8.71 0.94
CA GLY A 125 -12.81 8.32 -0.46
C GLY A 125 -14.02 8.56 -1.37
N SER A 126 -15.22 8.20 -0.92
CA SER A 126 -16.46 8.35 -1.70
C SER A 126 -16.92 9.82 -1.88
N LYS A 127 -16.31 10.77 -1.16
CA LYS A 127 -16.61 12.21 -1.28
C LYS A 127 -15.63 12.94 -2.21
N ILE A 128 -14.49 12.31 -2.53
CA ILE A 128 -13.50 12.84 -3.47
C ILE A 128 -13.90 12.44 -4.90
N GLU A 129 -14.27 11.17 -5.12
CA GLU A 129 -14.74 10.71 -6.44
C GLU A 129 -16.02 11.42 -6.91
N LYS A 130 -16.97 11.71 -6.01
CA LYS A 130 -18.17 12.51 -6.35
C LYS A 130 -17.88 13.98 -6.65
N LYS A 131 -16.84 14.56 -6.03
CA LYS A 131 -16.45 15.96 -6.30
C LYS A 131 -15.71 16.08 -7.63
N GLU A 132 -14.89 15.10 -7.98
CA GLU A 132 -14.20 15.05 -9.27
C GLU A 132 -15.18 14.79 -10.43
N GLU A 133 -16.24 14.01 -10.23
CA GLU A 133 -17.30 13.84 -11.24
C GLU A 133 -18.16 15.11 -11.42
N GLU A 134 -18.50 15.85 -10.34
CA GLU A 134 -19.25 17.11 -10.44
C GLU A 134 -18.43 18.24 -11.08
N GLU A 135 -17.13 18.39 -10.75
CA GLU A 135 -16.25 19.40 -11.38
C GLU A 135 -16.01 19.11 -12.88
N VAL A 136 -15.92 17.85 -13.30
CA VAL A 136 -15.73 17.49 -14.72
C VAL A 136 -17.00 17.75 -15.55
N VAL A 137 -18.19 17.71 -14.93
CA VAL A 137 -19.46 18.02 -15.60
C VAL A 137 -19.68 19.53 -15.73
N GLU A 138 -19.34 20.32 -14.70
CA GLU A 138 -19.44 21.80 -14.77
C GLU A 138 -18.43 22.40 -15.77
N VAL A 139 -17.19 21.89 -15.82
CA VAL A 139 -16.17 22.39 -16.77
C VAL A 139 -16.56 22.11 -18.23
N LYS A 140 -17.22 20.98 -18.51
CA LYS A 140 -17.71 20.66 -19.87
C LYS A 140 -18.89 21.55 -20.30
N GLN A 141 -19.78 21.91 -19.37
CA GLN A 141 -20.91 22.79 -19.66
C GLN A 141 -20.49 24.26 -19.87
N GLU A 142 -19.41 24.72 -19.23
CA GLU A 142 -18.85 26.06 -19.49
C GLU A 142 -18.09 26.15 -20.81
N GLU A 143 -17.37 25.10 -21.23
CA GLU A 143 -16.64 25.09 -22.51
C GLU A 143 -17.58 25.12 -23.73
N GLU A 144 -18.76 24.48 -23.66
CA GLU A 144 -19.76 24.54 -24.73
C GLU A 144 -20.39 25.94 -24.85
N LYS A 145 -20.63 26.64 -23.73
CA LYS A 145 -21.17 28.01 -23.74
C LYS A 145 -20.16 29.05 -24.27
N LYS A 146 -18.86 28.88 -23.98
CA LYS A 146 -17.80 29.79 -24.47
C LYS A 146 -17.55 29.67 -25.98
N LYS A 147 -17.81 28.52 -26.59
CA LYS A 147 -17.67 28.31 -28.05
C LYS A 147 -18.73 29.06 -28.88
N GLY A 148 -19.90 29.37 -28.31
CA GLY A 148 -20.98 30.07 -29.02
C GLY A 148 -20.77 31.57 -29.24
N ILE A 149 -19.91 32.23 -28.45
CA ILE A 149 -19.77 33.69 -28.44
C ILE A 149 -18.62 34.23 -29.31
N LEU A 150 -17.65 33.39 -29.71
CA LEU A 150 -16.41 33.85 -30.35
C LEU A 150 -16.39 33.73 -31.89
N ASN A 151 -17.53 33.97 -32.53
CA ASN A 151 -17.66 34.04 -34.00
C ASN A 151 -17.65 35.47 -34.57
N LEU A 152 -16.93 36.40 -33.96
CA LEU A 152 -16.60 37.69 -34.59
C LEU A 152 -15.10 37.99 -34.45
N GLY A 153 -14.40 38.04 -35.59
CA GLY A 153 -13.07 38.64 -35.70
C GLY A 153 -11.92 37.67 -35.94
N ARG A 154 -11.95 36.89 -37.02
CA ARG A 154 -10.72 36.23 -37.53
C ARG A 154 -9.80 37.28 -38.18
N LYS A 155 -8.68 37.60 -37.53
CA LYS A 155 -7.45 37.95 -38.27
C LYS A 155 -6.58 36.70 -38.33
N ASN A 156 -6.53 36.09 -39.50
CA ASN A 156 -5.64 34.97 -39.81
C ASN A 156 -4.19 35.47 -39.75
N ILE A 157 -3.40 34.94 -38.83
CA ILE A 157 -1.94 34.99 -38.93
C ILE A 157 -1.48 33.56 -39.14
N SER A 158 -1.34 33.21 -40.42
CA SER A 158 -0.63 32.01 -40.85
C SER A 158 0.83 32.13 -40.43
N LYS A 159 1.25 31.36 -39.44
CA LYS A 159 2.64 30.87 -39.37
C LYS A 159 2.56 29.35 -39.37
N GLY A 160 2.76 28.80 -40.56
CA GLY A 160 2.85 27.36 -40.78
C GLY A 160 3.92 26.77 -39.88
N ILE A 161 3.52 25.77 -39.10
CA ILE A 161 4.45 24.91 -38.40
C ILE A 161 4.69 23.73 -39.34
N THR A 162 5.81 23.75 -40.05
CA THR A 162 6.28 22.54 -40.72
C THR A 162 6.70 21.54 -39.62
N PRO A 163 6.23 20.28 -39.67
CA PRO A 163 6.70 19.29 -38.72
C PRO A 163 8.15 18.93 -39.06
N LEU A 164 9.08 19.29 -38.17
CA LEU A 164 10.44 18.78 -38.21
C LEU A 164 10.40 17.24 -38.10
N LYS A 165 10.54 16.55 -39.24
CA LYS A 165 10.80 15.12 -39.28
C LYS A 165 12.17 14.88 -38.65
N LYS A 166 12.18 14.49 -37.38
CA LYS A 166 13.39 13.97 -36.74
C LYS A 166 13.58 12.54 -37.23
N GLU A 167 14.29 12.38 -38.34
CA GLU A 167 14.76 11.05 -38.75
C GLU A 167 15.60 10.45 -37.61
N ARG A 168 15.33 9.20 -37.25
CA ARG A 168 16.25 8.42 -36.42
C ARG A 168 17.53 8.23 -37.22
N ALA A 169 18.67 8.61 -36.64
CA ALA A 169 19.97 8.29 -37.19
C ALA A 169 20.04 6.79 -37.54
N ARG A 170 20.03 6.48 -38.83
CA ARG A 170 20.38 5.17 -39.38
C ARG A 170 21.85 5.24 -39.77
N SER A 171 22.75 5.13 -38.80
CA SER A 171 24.13 4.73 -39.12
C SER A 171 24.18 3.20 -39.07
N ARG A 172 23.83 2.57 -40.20
CA ARG A 172 24.46 1.31 -40.60
C ARG A 172 25.74 1.69 -41.31
N SER A 173 26.90 1.38 -40.75
CA SER A 173 28.13 1.00 -41.48
C SER A 173 29.33 1.15 -40.55
N GLY A 174 29.85 0.02 -40.11
CA GLY A 174 31.13 -0.09 -39.44
C GLY A 174 31.41 -1.57 -39.30
N LEU A 175 32.03 -2.12 -40.36
CA LEU A 175 32.80 -3.37 -40.47
C LEU A 175 32.50 -4.47 -39.45
#